data_AF-T1BMY2-F1
#
_entry.id   AF-T1BMY2-F1
#
_cell.length_a   1.000
_cell.length_b   1.000
_cell.length_c   1.000
_cell.angle_alpha   90.00
_cell.angle_beta   90.00
_cell.angle_gamma   90.00
#
_symmetry.space_group_name_H-M   'P 1'
#
loop_
_entity.id
_entity.type
_entity.pdbx_description
1 polymer ?
#
loop_
_entity_poly.entity_id
_entity_poly.type
_entity_poly.pdbx_seq_one_letter_code
_entity_poly.pdbx_strand_id
1 'polypeptide(L)'
;MIYDSTINYPLGTYNPRNPFFHILIVFVGVLGSPFSNTMTVAQLSFIEFDAIFGALLIVPVYLITKEVFGRKAGMLAAILYTLMPSNLSAGILSDGRMHTPELLFAFFVIYFFIKAIKAASKGRIFETMSLLHPKARADEVRQYLRSNRLSNIYALLAATSLGALMLSWQGYAYIEAIIAIYIIVQLLFSLFMKKPTGHITVLSTFILCIAYL
;
A
#
# COMPACT_ATOMS: atom_id res chain seq x y z
N MET A 1 14.57 -19.65 -7.05
CA MET A 1 13.18 -19.73 -7.53
C MET A 1 12.91 -18.64 -8.57
N ILE A 2 13.75 -18.52 -9.61
CA ILE A 2 13.56 -17.53 -10.67
C ILE A 2 13.18 -18.27 -11.95
N TYR A 3 13.96 -19.28 -12.34
CA TYR A 3 13.64 -20.22 -13.42
C TYR A 3 13.29 -21.60 -12.85
N ASP A 4 12.25 -22.23 -13.40
CA ASP A 4 11.81 -23.59 -13.05
C ASP A 4 11.66 -24.44 -14.31
N SER A 5 12.45 -25.51 -14.40
CA SER A 5 12.43 -26.47 -15.51
C SER A 5 11.26 -27.45 -15.44
N THR A 6 10.60 -27.55 -14.29
CA THR A 6 9.46 -28.46 -14.08
C THR A 6 8.14 -27.85 -14.54
N ILE A 7 8.07 -26.52 -14.64
CA ILE A 7 6.92 -25.79 -15.18
C ILE A 7 7.09 -25.62 -16.69
N ASN A 8 6.06 -25.90 -17.49
CA ASN A 8 6.08 -25.75 -18.96
C ASN A 8 7.09 -26.66 -19.69
N TYR A 9 7.08 -27.96 -19.37
CA TYR A 9 7.93 -28.95 -20.03
C TYR A 9 7.65 -29.03 -21.54
N PRO A 10 8.68 -29.15 -22.42
CA PRO A 10 10.11 -29.32 -22.12
C PRO A 10 10.89 -28.01 -21.97
N LEU A 11 10.27 -26.86 -22.20
CA LEU A 11 10.98 -25.59 -22.29
C LEU A 11 11.40 -25.06 -20.92
N GLY A 12 10.59 -25.25 -19.87
CA GLY A 12 10.75 -24.52 -18.61
C GLY A 12 10.11 -23.13 -18.68
N THR A 13 9.98 -22.46 -17.54
CA THR A 13 9.59 -21.04 -17.50
C THR A 13 10.06 -20.37 -16.21
N TYR A 14 10.04 -19.04 -16.21
CA TYR A 14 10.23 -18.25 -15.00
C TYR A 14 9.00 -18.31 -14.10
N ASN A 15 9.21 -18.32 -12.78
CA ASN A 15 8.12 -18.22 -11.81
C ASN A 15 7.63 -16.76 -11.76
N PRO A 16 6.37 -16.47 -12.14
CA PRO A 16 5.85 -15.12 -12.13
C PRO A 16 5.50 -14.60 -10.73
N ARG A 17 5.53 -15.45 -9.69
CA ARG A 17 5.17 -15.06 -8.33
C ARG A 17 6.34 -14.40 -7.62
N ASN A 18 6.08 -13.23 -7.04
CA ASN A 18 7.10 -12.52 -6.28
C ASN A 18 7.44 -13.27 -4.98
N PRO A 19 8.69 -13.20 -4.50
CA PRO A 19 9.16 -14.06 -3.41
C PRO A 19 8.71 -13.59 -2.02
N PHE A 20 8.12 -12.40 -1.86
CA PHE A 20 7.89 -11.78 -0.56
C PHE A 20 7.13 -12.68 0.42
N PHE A 21 5.98 -13.23 0.01
CA PHE A 21 5.20 -14.08 0.91
C PHE A 21 5.83 -15.46 1.15
N HIS A 22 6.59 -15.99 0.19
CA HIS A 22 7.37 -17.20 0.42
C HIS A 22 8.45 -16.96 1.49
N ILE A 23 9.11 -15.81 1.45
CA ILE A 23 10.08 -15.40 2.48
C ILE A 23 9.37 -15.20 3.83
N LEU A 24 8.19 -14.58 3.85
CA LEU A 24 7.40 -14.40 5.07
C LEU A 24 7.02 -15.75 5.70
N ILE A 25 6.61 -16.74 4.91
CA ILE A 25 6.31 -18.09 5.40
C ILE A 25 7.54 -18.72 6.03
N VAL A 26 8.69 -18.66 5.35
CA VAL A 26 9.94 -19.22 5.87
C VAL A 26 10.33 -18.52 7.17
N PHE A 27 10.19 -17.19 7.22
CA PHE A 27 10.46 -16.40 8.41
C PHE A 27 9.56 -16.84 9.59
N VAL A 28 8.25 -16.99 9.37
CA VAL A 28 7.34 -17.48 10.41
C VAL A 28 7.64 -18.93 10.81
N GLY A 29 8.03 -19.77 9.85
CA GLY A 29 8.52 -21.12 10.11
C GLY A 29 9.73 -21.15 11.04
N VAL A 30 10.71 -20.27 10.81
CA VAL A 30 11.91 -20.14 11.66
C VAL A 30 11.55 -19.59 13.04
N LEU A 31 10.68 -18.57 13.12
CA LEU A 31 10.22 -18.04 14.40
C LEU A 31 9.45 -19.07 15.23
N GLY A 32 8.71 -19.97 14.57
CA GLY A 32 7.96 -21.04 15.22
C GLY A 32 8.79 -22.30 15.54
N SER A 33 10.05 -22.36 15.12
CA SER A 33 10.91 -23.52 15.33
C SER A 33 11.11 -23.92 16.80
N PRO A 34 11.02 -23.03 17.81
CA PRO A 34 11.06 -23.44 19.21
C PRO A 34 9.85 -24.26 19.65
N PHE A 35 8.72 -24.17 18.93
CA PHE A 35 7.46 -24.82 19.31
C PHE A 35 7.18 -26.09 18.50
N SER A 36 7.68 -26.18 17.26
CA SER A 36 7.46 -27.33 16.39
C SER A 36 8.52 -27.38 15.27
N ASN A 37 8.46 -28.40 14.40
CA ASN A 37 9.32 -28.48 13.23
C ASN A 37 9.05 -27.29 12.29
N THR A 38 10.11 -26.58 11.89
CA THR A 38 10.09 -25.45 10.94
C THR A 38 9.24 -25.75 9.70
N MET A 39 9.36 -26.95 9.12
CA MET A 39 8.60 -27.34 7.92
C MET A 39 7.10 -27.37 8.20
N THR A 40 6.68 -27.95 9.33
CA THR A 40 5.28 -28.04 9.73
C THR A 40 4.70 -26.65 9.98
N VAL A 41 5.44 -25.77 10.65
CA VAL A 41 5.01 -24.38 10.89
C VAL A 41 4.89 -23.61 9.57
N ALA A 42 5.85 -23.77 8.66
CA ALA A 42 5.82 -23.14 7.34
C ALA A 42 4.62 -23.62 6.50
N GLN A 43 4.33 -24.92 6.52
CA GLN A 43 3.16 -25.49 5.84
C GLN A 43 1.84 -24.95 6.40
N LEU A 44 1.70 -24.92 7.73
CA LEU A 44 0.54 -24.33 8.39
C LEU A 44 0.40 -22.83 8.05
N SER A 45 1.52 -22.10 8.04
CA SER A 45 1.55 -20.69 7.64
C SER A 45 1.06 -20.50 6.20
N PHE A 46 1.57 -21.31 5.26
CA PHE A 46 1.16 -21.26 3.87
C PHE A 46 -0.35 -21.52 3.69
N ILE A 47 -0.89 -22.50 4.40
CA ILE A 47 -2.29 -22.94 4.31
C ILE A 47 -3.25 -21.94 4.98
N GLU A 48 -2.84 -21.29 6.08
CA GLU A 48 -3.75 -20.48 6.90
C GLU A 48 -3.58 -18.96 6.79
N PHE A 49 -2.53 -18.46 6.14
CA PHE A 49 -2.32 -17.01 6.02
C PHE A 49 -3.47 -16.29 5.31
N ASP A 50 -4.09 -16.90 4.31
CA ASP A 50 -5.20 -16.25 3.59
C ASP A 50 -6.35 -15.89 4.55
N ALA A 51 -6.66 -16.74 5.53
CA ALA A 51 -7.68 -16.44 6.54
C ALA A 51 -7.25 -15.33 7.51
N ILE A 52 -5.98 -15.34 7.96
CA ILE A 52 -5.45 -14.31 8.85
C ILE A 52 -5.48 -12.94 8.17
N PHE A 53 -4.95 -12.86 6.94
CA PHE A 53 -4.93 -11.61 6.19
C PHE A 53 -6.33 -11.18 5.74
N GLY A 54 -7.23 -12.13 5.45
CA GLY A 54 -8.64 -11.86 5.16
C GLY A 54 -9.36 -11.20 6.34
N ALA A 55 -9.07 -11.64 7.56
CA ALA A 55 -9.58 -10.99 8.77
C ALA A 55 -8.94 -9.60 8.98
N LEU A 56 -7.63 -9.47 8.74
CA LEU A 56 -6.92 -8.19 8.88
C LEU A 56 -7.41 -7.13 7.89
N LEU A 57 -7.86 -7.51 6.69
CA LEU A 57 -8.40 -6.61 5.67
C LEU A 57 -9.61 -5.79 6.12
N ILE A 58 -10.35 -6.28 7.13
CA ILE A 58 -11.47 -5.55 7.74
C ILE A 58 -10.97 -4.21 8.32
N VAL A 59 -9.75 -4.18 8.85
CA VAL A 59 -9.15 -3.00 9.49
C VAL A 59 -8.96 -1.85 8.51
N PRO A 60 -8.19 -1.96 7.42
CA PRO A 60 -8.02 -0.84 6.50
C PRO A 60 -9.33 -0.44 5.80
N VAL A 61 -10.26 -1.37 5.55
CA VAL A 61 -11.59 -1.02 5.02
C VAL A 61 -12.37 -0.11 5.97
N TYR A 62 -12.38 -0.44 7.26
CA TYR A 62 -12.94 0.43 8.30
C TYR A 62 -12.23 1.79 8.31
N LEU A 63 -10.90 1.80 8.29
CA LEU A 63 -10.09 3.01 8.41
C LEU A 63 -10.29 3.98 7.24
N ILE A 64 -10.28 3.49 5.99
CA ILE A 64 -10.52 4.31 4.79
C ILE A 64 -11.92 4.91 4.85
N THR A 65 -12.93 4.06 5.07
CA THR A 65 -14.33 4.51 5.04
C THR A 65 -14.62 5.47 6.20
N LYS A 66 -14.08 5.21 7.39
CA LYS A 66 -14.15 6.12 8.53
C LYS A 66 -13.55 7.48 8.18
N GLU A 67 -12.41 7.49 7.51
CA GLU A 67 -11.73 8.71 7.15
C GLU A 67 -12.54 9.51 6.12
N VAL A 68 -13.21 8.87 5.17
CA VAL A 68 -13.99 9.57 4.13
C VAL A 68 -15.40 9.97 4.60
N PHE A 69 -16.14 9.04 5.23
CA PHE A 69 -17.57 9.17 5.51
C PHE A 69 -17.91 9.20 7.01
N GLY A 70 -16.92 9.10 7.89
CA GLY A 70 -17.09 9.12 9.34
C GLY A 70 -17.31 7.74 9.97
N ARG A 71 -17.30 7.71 11.31
CA ARG A 71 -17.19 6.47 12.10
C ARG A 71 -18.31 5.46 11.84
N LYS A 72 -19.56 5.91 11.74
CA LYS A 72 -20.72 5.02 11.54
C LYS A 72 -20.65 4.32 10.18
N ALA A 73 -20.34 5.06 9.12
CA ALA A 73 -20.15 4.51 7.78
C ALA A 73 -18.96 3.53 7.75
N GLY A 74 -17.87 3.84 8.46
CA GLY A 74 -16.75 2.92 8.60
C GLY A 74 -17.13 1.59 9.25
N MET A 75 -17.89 1.62 10.34
CA MET A 75 -18.36 0.39 11.00
C MET A 75 -19.26 -0.43 10.08
N LEU A 76 -20.19 0.23 9.37
CA LEU A 76 -21.06 -0.44 8.41
C LEU A 76 -20.25 -1.11 7.29
N ALA A 77 -19.29 -0.39 6.70
CA ALA A 77 -18.44 -0.92 5.63
C ALA A 77 -17.59 -2.11 6.10
N ALA A 78 -17.07 -2.07 7.33
CA ALA A 78 -16.35 -3.19 7.91
C ALA A 78 -17.22 -4.44 8.01
N ILE A 79 -18.46 -4.30 8.52
CA ILE A 79 -19.41 -5.42 8.62
C ILE A 79 -19.77 -5.95 7.23
N LEU A 80 -20.09 -5.07 6.28
CA LEU A 80 -20.45 -5.46 4.91
C LEU A 80 -19.28 -6.16 4.21
N TYR A 81 -18.05 -5.70 4.43
CA TYR A 81 -16.86 -6.32 3.85
C TYR A 81 -16.60 -7.71 4.43
N THR A 82 -16.75 -7.89 5.75
CA THR A 82 -16.65 -9.21 6.38
C THR A 82 -17.64 -10.21 5.78
N LEU A 83 -18.85 -9.77 5.47
CA LEU A 83 -19.91 -10.62 4.90
C LEU A 83 -19.84 -10.74 3.37
N MET A 84 -18.94 -10.01 2.71
CA MET A 84 -18.85 -10.00 1.26
C MET A 84 -18.38 -11.38 0.77
N PRO A 85 -19.13 -12.06 -0.13
CA PRO A 85 -18.78 -13.41 -0.58
C PRO A 85 -17.37 -13.51 -1.16
N SER A 86 -16.92 -12.46 -1.86
CA SER A 86 -15.56 -12.37 -2.40
C SER A 86 -14.48 -12.38 -1.32
N ASN A 87 -14.71 -11.73 -0.18
CA ASN A 87 -13.76 -11.75 0.93
C ASN A 87 -13.80 -13.11 1.65
N LEU A 88 -14.98 -13.68 1.83
CA LEU A 88 -15.15 -15.02 2.42
C LEU A 88 -14.51 -16.12 1.58
N SER A 89 -14.60 -16.03 0.24
CA SER A 89 -13.99 -17.01 -0.66
C SER A 89 -12.47 -16.87 -0.75
N ALA A 90 -11.95 -15.63 -0.70
CA ALA A 90 -10.51 -15.37 -0.81
C ALA A 90 -9.77 -15.53 0.54
N GLY A 91 -10.44 -15.27 1.66
CA GLY A 91 -9.91 -15.38 3.01
C GLY A 91 -10.33 -16.67 3.73
N ILE A 92 -10.49 -17.77 3.01
CA ILE A 92 -10.87 -19.05 3.61
C ILE A 92 -9.64 -19.77 4.18
N LEU A 93 -9.84 -20.53 5.27
CA LEU A 93 -8.83 -21.43 5.80
C LEU A 93 -8.48 -22.48 4.73
N SER A 94 -7.20 -22.85 4.69
CA SER A 94 -6.67 -23.86 3.79
C SER A 94 -6.65 -23.57 2.30
N ASP A 95 -6.72 -22.30 1.88
CA ASP A 95 -6.66 -21.95 0.46
C ASP A 95 -5.24 -21.96 -0.12
N GLY A 96 -4.28 -21.35 0.60
CA GLY A 96 -2.87 -21.28 0.20
C GLY A 96 -2.60 -20.57 -1.14
N ARG A 97 -3.51 -19.70 -1.61
CA ARG A 97 -3.35 -18.98 -2.88
C ARG A 97 -2.54 -17.70 -2.73
N MET A 98 -2.42 -17.16 -1.52
CA MET A 98 -1.58 -16.01 -1.17
C MET A 98 -1.98 -14.69 -1.84
N HIS A 99 -3.23 -14.55 -2.31
CA HIS A 99 -3.72 -13.31 -2.94
C HIS A 99 -4.27 -12.29 -1.92
N THR A 100 -4.82 -12.78 -0.81
CA THR A 100 -5.45 -11.95 0.22
C THR A 100 -4.46 -11.02 0.95
N PRO A 101 -3.23 -11.45 1.26
CA PRO A 101 -2.22 -10.58 1.84
C PRO A 101 -1.81 -9.39 0.96
N GLU A 102 -1.83 -9.52 -0.37
CA GLU A 102 -1.50 -8.45 -1.33
C GLU A 102 -2.45 -7.25 -1.17
N LEU A 103 -3.74 -7.53 -1.01
CA LEU A 103 -4.77 -6.53 -0.83
C LEU A 103 -4.55 -5.69 0.43
N LEU A 104 -3.97 -6.28 1.49
CA LEU A 104 -3.76 -5.56 2.75
C LEU A 104 -2.84 -4.36 2.52
N PHE A 105 -1.74 -4.57 1.81
CA PHE A 105 -0.83 -3.50 1.44
C PHE A 105 -1.52 -2.48 0.53
N ALA A 106 -2.28 -2.94 -0.48
CA ALA A 106 -3.02 -2.05 -1.38
C ALA A 106 -3.97 -1.10 -0.64
N PHE A 107 -4.80 -1.61 0.29
CA PHE A 107 -5.69 -0.77 1.08
C PHE A 107 -4.90 0.17 2.02
N PHE A 108 -3.79 -0.28 2.60
CA PHE A 108 -2.96 0.60 3.43
C PHE A 108 -2.29 1.73 2.63
N VAL A 109 -1.86 1.49 1.39
CA VAL A 109 -1.39 2.57 0.51
C VAL A 109 -2.46 3.65 0.39
N ILE A 110 -3.70 3.28 0.05
CA ILE A 110 -4.82 4.21 -0.10
C ILE A 110 -5.10 4.94 1.21
N TYR A 111 -5.19 4.21 2.32
CA TYR A 111 -5.47 4.80 3.64
C TYR A 111 -4.42 5.84 4.04
N PHE A 112 -3.14 5.45 4.02
CA PHE A 112 -2.06 6.32 4.44
C PHE A 112 -1.86 7.50 3.47
N PHE A 113 -2.11 7.30 2.18
CA PHE A 113 -2.15 8.39 1.20
C PHE A 113 -3.23 9.43 1.54
N ILE A 114 -4.47 9.01 1.83
CA ILE A 114 -5.55 9.91 2.26
C ILE A 114 -5.15 10.65 3.55
N LYS A 115 -4.58 9.93 4.53
CA LYS A 115 -4.12 10.52 5.80
C LYS A 115 -3.01 11.55 5.58
N ALA A 116 -2.06 11.28 4.69
CA ALA A 116 -0.99 12.21 4.34
C ALA A 116 -1.58 13.51 3.79
N ILE A 117 -2.43 13.43 2.75
CA ILE A 117 -3.02 14.63 2.12
C ILE A 117 -3.87 15.43 3.12
N LYS A 118 -4.65 14.77 3.98
CA LYS A 118 -5.48 15.47 4.98
C LYS A 118 -4.66 16.15 6.07
N ALA A 119 -3.56 15.54 6.49
CA ALA A 119 -2.66 16.07 7.50
C ALA A 119 -1.76 17.19 6.99
N ALA A 120 -1.60 17.30 5.67
CA ALA A 120 -0.73 18.27 5.03
C ALA A 120 -1.24 19.71 5.19
N SER A 121 -0.32 20.64 5.47
CA SER A 121 -0.61 22.07 5.34
C SER A 121 -0.91 22.42 3.88
N LYS A 122 -2.04 23.10 3.66
CA LYS A 122 -2.57 23.46 2.34
C LYS A 122 -2.12 24.85 1.87
N GLY A 123 -1.14 25.46 2.53
CA GLY A 123 -0.57 26.75 2.14
C GLY A 123 0.17 26.69 0.79
N ARG A 124 0.54 27.85 0.26
CA ARG A 124 1.49 27.91 -0.86
C ARG A 124 2.86 27.46 -0.37
N ILE A 125 3.46 26.52 -1.09
CA ILE A 125 4.79 25.97 -0.77
C ILE A 125 5.88 26.75 -1.50
N PHE A 126 5.63 27.08 -2.76
CA PHE A 126 6.55 27.81 -3.61
C PHE A 126 6.14 29.29 -3.62
N GLU A 127 6.95 30.14 -3.02
CA GLU A 127 6.82 31.60 -3.14
C GLU A 127 7.62 32.13 -4.34
N THR A 128 8.68 31.41 -4.72
CA THR A 128 9.57 31.76 -5.83
C THR A 128 9.09 31.13 -7.14
N MET A 129 8.64 31.95 -8.09
CA MET A 129 8.09 31.49 -9.38
C MET A 129 9.15 31.19 -10.46
N SER A 130 10.45 31.33 -10.16
CA SER A 130 11.53 31.17 -11.14
C SER A 130 12.02 29.72 -11.24
N LEU A 131 11.91 29.13 -12.44
CA LEU A 131 12.51 27.82 -12.80
C LEU A 131 14.05 27.84 -12.78
N LEU A 132 14.67 29.01 -12.68
CA LEU A 132 16.12 29.21 -12.87
C LEU A 132 16.97 28.88 -11.63
N HIS A 133 16.35 28.57 -10.47
CA HIS A 133 17.07 28.33 -9.21
C HIS A 133 16.67 26.99 -8.56
N PRO A 134 17.19 25.85 -9.06
CA PRO A 134 16.80 24.51 -8.57
C PRO A 134 17.15 24.28 -7.09
N LYS A 135 18.25 24.87 -6.59
CA LYS A 135 18.68 24.74 -5.19
C LYS A 135 17.66 25.36 -4.22
N ALA A 136 17.21 26.58 -4.51
CA ALA A 136 16.21 27.27 -3.69
C ALA A 136 14.90 26.47 -3.59
N ARG A 137 14.49 25.82 -4.68
CA ARG A 137 13.30 24.97 -4.70
C ARG A 137 13.45 23.71 -3.86
N ALA A 138 14.63 23.09 -3.88
CA ALA A 138 14.91 21.93 -3.04
C ALA A 138 14.88 22.31 -1.55
N ASP A 139 15.37 23.50 -1.18
CA ASP A 139 15.31 24.01 0.19
C ASP A 139 13.88 24.30 0.64
N GLU A 140 13.04 24.89 -0.21
CA GLU A 140 11.60 25.11 0.06
C GLU A 140 10.85 23.78 0.28
N VAL A 141 11.10 22.76 -0.56
CA VAL A 141 10.54 21.42 -0.37
C VAL A 141 11.04 20.79 0.93
N ARG A 142 12.34 20.91 1.24
CA ARG A 142 12.92 20.39 2.47
C ARG A 142 12.32 21.05 3.71
N GLN A 143 12.10 22.36 3.66
CA GLN A 143 11.44 23.11 4.72
C GLN A 143 9.98 22.66 4.90
N TYR A 144 9.26 22.49 3.79
CA TYR A 144 7.88 21.99 3.81
C TYR A 144 7.78 20.60 4.44
N LEU A 145 8.69 19.70 4.08
CA LEU A 145 8.75 18.37 4.67
C LEU A 145 9.05 18.47 6.18
N ARG A 146 10.00 19.32 6.60
CA ARG A 146 10.32 19.49 8.02
C ARG A 146 9.17 20.05 8.86
N SER A 147 8.34 20.92 8.29
CA SER A 147 7.19 21.51 8.99
C SER A 147 5.99 20.57 9.05
N ASN A 148 5.79 19.71 8.04
CA ASN A 148 4.64 18.79 7.96
C ASN A 148 4.99 17.35 8.40
N ARG A 149 5.61 17.19 9.57
CA ARG A 149 6.11 15.87 10.04
C ARG A 149 5.05 14.77 10.05
N LEU A 150 3.85 15.09 10.51
CA LEU A 150 2.76 14.11 10.62
C LEU A 150 2.26 13.64 9.25
N SER A 151 2.14 14.57 8.29
CA SER A 151 1.84 14.24 6.89
C SER A 151 2.93 13.34 6.28
N ASN A 152 4.20 13.64 6.54
CA ASN A 152 5.29 12.85 5.98
C ASN A 152 5.40 11.46 6.57
N ILE A 153 5.07 11.28 7.87
CA ILE A 153 5.01 9.95 8.47
C ILE A 153 3.97 9.11 7.75
N TYR A 154 2.78 9.66 7.49
CA TYR A 154 1.78 8.97 6.69
C TYR A 154 2.22 8.73 5.25
N ALA A 155 2.90 9.69 4.62
CA ALA A 155 3.45 9.51 3.28
C ALA A 155 4.50 8.38 3.25
N LEU A 156 5.37 8.30 4.26
CA LEU A 156 6.36 7.24 4.38
C LEU A 156 5.68 5.88 4.59
N LEU A 157 4.64 5.80 5.44
CA LEU A 157 3.84 4.58 5.61
C LEU A 157 3.12 4.17 4.32
N ALA A 158 2.62 5.13 3.53
CA ALA A 158 2.03 4.87 2.22
C ALA A 158 3.07 4.31 1.24
N ALA A 159 4.27 4.92 1.21
CA ALA A 159 5.38 4.49 0.36
C ALA A 159 5.89 3.10 0.74
N THR A 160 6.08 2.82 2.03
CA THR A 160 6.48 1.49 2.52
C THR A 160 5.41 0.44 2.21
N SER A 161 4.13 0.80 2.34
CA SER A 161 3.03 -0.10 1.95
C SER A 161 3.04 -0.36 0.44
N LEU A 162 3.37 0.64 -0.38
CA LEU A 162 3.45 0.50 -1.84
C LEU A 162 4.65 -0.37 -2.24
N GLY A 163 5.82 -0.15 -1.63
CA GLY A 163 6.98 -1.02 -1.83
C GLY A 163 6.71 -2.47 -1.40
N ALA A 164 6.02 -2.67 -0.26
CA ALA A 164 5.59 -4.00 0.15
C ALA A 164 4.62 -4.63 -0.87
N LEU A 165 3.68 -3.85 -1.43
CA LEU A 165 2.80 -4.31 -2.51
C LEU A 165 3.58 -4.68 -3.78
N MET A 166 4.56 -3.87 -4.18
CA MET A 166 5.42 -4.15 -5.35
C MET A 166 6.22 -5.45 -5.17
N LEU A 167 6.72 -5.72 -3.97
CA LEU A 167 7.39 -6.97 -3.63
C LEU A 167 6.44 -8.15 -3.54
N SER A 168 5.14 -7.90 -3.35
CA SER A 168 4.12 -8.92 -3.14
C SER A 168 3.42 -9.33 -4.43
N TRP A 169 3.08 -8.36 -5.29
CA TRP A 169 2.16 -8.56 -6.40
C TRP A 169 2.54 -7.73 -7.63
N GLN A 170 2.65 -8.37 -8.80
CA GLN A 170 2.88 -7.68 -10.08
C GLN A 170 1.77 -6.68 -10.46
N GLY A 171 0.57 -6.82 -9.91
CA GLY A 171 -0.55 -5.92 -10.16
C GLY A 171 -0.51 -4.60 -9.37
N TYR A 172 0.57 -4.29 -8.65
CA TYR A 172 0.69 -3.03 -7.90
C TYR A 172 0.40 -1.78 -8.75
N ALA A 173 0.68 -1.83 -10.06
CA ALA A 173 0.41 -0.75 -11.01
C ALA A 173 -1.06 -0.32 -11.03
N TYR A 174 -2.02 -1.21 -10.69
CA TYR A 174 -3.42 -0.84 -10.55
C TYR A 174 -3.64 0.19 -9.43
N ILE A 175 -2.95 0.04 -8.30
CA ILE A 175 -3.06 0.96 -7.17
C ILE A 175 -2.41 2.30 -7.50
N GLU A 176 -1.27 2.28 -8.19
CA GLU A 176 -0.64 3.50 -8.67
C GLU A 176 -1.53 4.26 -9.66
N ALA A 177 -2.17 3.54 -10.59
CA ALA A 177 -3.10 4.14 -11.54
C ALA A 177 -4.28 4.80 -10.81
N ILE A 178 -4.85 4.15 -9.79
CA ILE A 178 -5.94 4.72 -8.98
C ILE A 178 -5.48 6.00 -8.27
N ILE A 179 -4.29 6.01 -7.69
CA ILE A 179 -3.71 7.18 -7.02
C ILE A 179 -3.42 8.30 -8.03
N ALA A 180 -2.87 7.96 -9.20
CA ALA A 180 -2.59 8.92 -10.26
C ALA A 180 -3.88 9.58 -10.77
N ILE A 181 -4.94 8.80 -11.01
CA ILE A 181 -6.26 9.31 -11.38
C ILE A 181 -6.77 10.26 -10.29
N TYR A 182 -6.69 9.87 -9.02
CA TYR A 182 -7.07 10.76 -7.91
C TYR A 182 -6.29 12.07 -7.94
N ILE A 183 -4.96 12.03 -8.09
CA ILE A 183 -4.10 13.22 -8.12
C ILE A 183 -4.53 14.13 -9.28
N ILE A 184 -4.71 13.58 -10.48
CA ILE A 184 -5.14 14.35 -11.66
C ILE A 184 -6.48 15.05 -11.38
N VAL A 185 -7.48 14.30 -10.93
CA VAL A 185 -8.82 14.84 -10.62
C VAL A 185 -8.74 15.91 -9.53
N GLN A 186 -7.98 15.65 -8.47
CA GLN A 186 -7.84 16.58 -7.34
C GLN A 186 -7.08 17.85 -7.74
N LEU A 187 -6.06 17.76 -8.60
CA LEU A 187 -5.33 18.91 -9.14
C LEU A 187 -6.25 19.76 -10.04
N LEU A 188 -7.02 19.13 -10.93
CA LEU A 188 -8.01 19.83 -11.76
C LEU A 188 -9.06 20.55 -10.90
N PHE A 189 -9.61 19.86 -9.90
CA PHE A 189 -10.58 20.46 -8.99
C PHE A 189 -9.97 21.65 -8.23
N SER A 190 -8.74 21.50 -7.75
CA SER A 190 -8.03 22.56 -7.02
C SER A 190 -7.70 23.75 -7.93
N LEU A 191 -7.44 23.51 -9.22
CA LEU A 191 -7.24 24.55 -10.23
C LEU A 191 -8.53 25.38 -10.40
N PHE A 192 -9.67 24.73 -10.63
CA PHE A 192 -10.97 25.42 -10.76
C PHE A 192 -11.35 26.17 -9.47
N MET A 193 -11.05 25.59 -8.31
CA MET A 193 -11.34 26.18 -7.00
C MET A 193 -10.27 27.16 -6.50
N LYS A 194 -9.22 27.44 -7.31
CA LYS A 194 -8.09 28.32 -6.97
C LYS A 194 -7.42 27.97 -5.62
N LYS A 195 -7.39 26.68 -5.27
CA LYS A 195 -6.75 26.17 -4.04
C LYS A 195 -5.29 25.80 -4.31
N PRO A 196 -4.37 26.01 -3.35
CA PRO A 196 -2.97 25.61 -3.52
C PRO A 196 -2.84 24.09 -3.69
N THR A 197 -2.07 23.66 -4.70
CA THR A 197 -1.88 22.25 -5.07
C THR A 197 -0.55 21.68 -4.62
N GLY A 198 0.38 22.51 -4.12
CA GLY A 198 1.76 22.11 -3.84
C GLY A 198 1.88 20.92 -2.89
N HIS A 199 1.01 20.83 -1.88
CA HIS A 199 1.03 19.72 -0.92
C HIS A 199 0.78 18.37 -1.58
N ILE A 200 -0.14 18.34 -2.54
CA ILE A 200 -0.52 17.11 -3.27
C ILE A 200 0.65 16.66 -4.13
N THR A 201 1.26 17.59 -4.87
CA THR A 201 2.38 17.25 -5.77
C THR A 201 3.61 16.81 -4.98
N VAL A 202 4.02 17.56 -3.97
CA VAL A 202 5.20 17.21 -3.15
C VAL A 202 5.04 15.87 -2.47
N LEU A 203 3.89 15.61 -1.83
CA LEU A 203 3.67 14.34 -1.13
C LEU A 203 3.54 13.16 -2.09
N SER A 204 2.86 13.32 -3.22
CA SER A 204 2.72 12.23 -4.19
C SER A 204 4.07 11.85 -4.80
N THR A 205 4.89 12.85 -5.17
CA THR A 205 6.26 12.61 -5.64
C THR A 205 7.12 11.95 -4.54
N PHE A 206 7.01 12.42 -3.30
CA PHE A 206 7.74 11.83 -2.17
C PHE A 206 7.38 10.35 -1.95
N ILE A 207 6.09 10.00 -2.03
CA ILE A 207 5.61 8.62 -1.89
C ILE A 207 6.19 7.73 -3.00
N LEU A 208 6.08 8.16 -4.26
CA LEU A 208 6.59 7.40 -5.39
C LEU A 208 8.12 7.26 -5.34
N CYS A 209 8.85 8.34 -5.07
CA CYS A 209 10.32 8.26 -4.99
C CYS A 209 10.81 7.29 -3.90
N ILE A 210 10.12 7.22 -2.75
CA ILE A 210 10.50 6.30 -1.66
C ILE A 210 10.08 4.87 -1.98
N ALA A 211 8.91 4.66 -2.61
CA ALA A 211 8.43 3.31 -2.90
C ALA A 211 9.33 2.58 -3.93
N TYR A 212 9.97 3.32 -4.83
CA TYR A 212 10.85 2.79 -5.88
C TYR A 212 12.33 2.74 -5.50
N LEU A 213 12.67 3.08 -4.25
CA LEU A 213 14.04 3.06 -3.73
C LEU A 213 14.37 1.71 -3.10
#